data_AF-A0A7Z9Y7U5-F1
#
_entry.id   AF-A0A7Z9Y7U5-F1
#
_cell.length_a   1.000
_cell.length_b   1.000
_cell.length_c   1.000
_cell.angle_alpha   90.00
_cell.angle_beta   90.00
_cell.angle_gamma   90.00
#
_symmetry.space_group_name_H-M   'P 1'
#
loop_
_entity.id
_entity.type
_entity.pdbx_description
1 polymer ?
#
loop_
_entity_poly.entity_id
_entity_poly.type
_entity_poly.pdbx_seq_one_letter_code
_entity_poly.pdbx_strand_id
1 'polypeptide(L)'
;MCGGQGVAYNDISTSGGSGSCNSSYRIDEPNPGVELQNTSDSGGGCNVGWIRNGEWLRYEVIAPQAFRYEFVLRTAATSNGSVRIRVTNQLGTVETASITIPNTNGWQNWTNVTVSDPNLSLLAGSNTVEVFIENQGFNFNYFDIRQFVPTPTPEPGIGEILFVVGNTNMNATSSRSDRAIRDRLEGRGYTVTIVGDSASQTSDANGKVLVVISSTVGSSNVRNKFRNVNVPVIVWEQALLDNMRMTGNNSGNHGTDSAENSINIVNNTHPLAAGLSSGLVRVVTNNRTFSYGQPNNNAIKIATIDNNSSRYVIFAYETGAQMFNGLNAPARRVGFFLENRTAERLNDNGWSLFDAAVNWATGN
;
A
#
# COMPACT_ATOMS: atom_id res chain seq x y z
N MET A 1 -26.34 -26.81 -2.93
CA MET A 1 -26.60 -25.81 -1.87
C MET A 1 -27.50 -26.48 -0.83
N CYS A 2 -27.21 -26.38 0.46
CA CYS A 2 -28.10 -26.96 1.48
C CYS A 2 -29.22 -25.96 1.81
N GLY A 3 -30.37 -26.06 1.13
CA GLY A 3 -31.59 -25.32 1.44
C GLY A 3 -32.39 -24.86 0.21
N GLY A 4 -33.71 -24.78 0.34
CA GLY A 4 -34.63 -24.27 -0.69
C GLY A 4 -35.17 -22.87 -0.37
N GLN A 5 -36.35 -22.56 -0.92
CA GLN A 5 -37.11 -21.34 -0.63
C GLN A 5 -37.19 -21.05 0.88
N GLY A 6 -36.93 -19.80 1.27
CA GLY A 6 -36.95 -19.32 2.66
C GLY A 6 -35.71 -19.72 3.49
N VAL A 7 -34.81 -20.54 2.94
CA VAL A 7 -33.58 -20.98 3.63
C VAL A 7 -32.34 -20.49 2.91
N ALA A 8 -32.12 -20.93 1.67
CA ALA A 8 -30.94 -20.60 0.86
C ALA A 8 -31.22 -19.52 -0.18
N TYR A 9 -32.50 -19.30 -0.52
CA TYR A 9 -32.94 -18.20 -1.36
C TYR A 9 -34.37 -17.80 -0.99
N ASN A 10 -34.80 -16.63 -1.42
CA ASN A 10 -36.21 -16.24 -1.48
C ASN A 10 -36.50 -15.72 -2.88
N ASP A 11 -37.30 -16.47 -3.61
CA ASP A 11 -37.89 -16.09 -4.88
C ASP A 11 -39.36 -15.76 -4.65
N ILE A 12 -39.83 -14.62 -5.18
CA ILE A 12 -41.23 -14.19 -4.98
C ILE A 12 -42.05 -14.31 -6.26
N SER A 13 -41.50 -14.93 -7.29
CA SER A 13 -42.23 -15.18 -8.54
C SER A 13 -43.36 -16.18 -8.29
N THR A 14 -44.53 -15.89 -8.85
CA THR A 14 -45.68 -16.81 -8.84
C THR A 14 -45.60 -17.85 -9.95
N SER A 15 -44.58 -17.77 -10.81
CA SER A 15 -44.44 -18.58 -12.03
C SER A 15 -43.46 -19.74 -11.89
N GLY A 16 -42.56 -19.72 -10.90
CA GLY A 16 -41.64 -20.82 -10.56
C GLY A 16 -40.70 -21.28 -11.69
N GLY A 17 -39.39 -21.08 -11.55
CA GLY A 17 -38.35 -21.96 -12.13
C GLY A 17 -38.29 -22.14 -13.65
N SER A 18 -38.94 -21.28 -14.44
CA SER A 18 -39.05 -21.45 -15.90
C SER A 18 -37.81 -20.99 -16.69
N GLY A 19 -36.69 -20.77 -16.01
CA GLY A 19 -35.46 -20.33 -16.64
C GLY A 19 -34.83 -21.43 -17.50
N SER A 20 -34.30 -21.06 -18.67
CA SER A 20 -33.74 -22.01 -19.64
C SER A 20 -32.55 -22.82 -19.12
N CYS A 21 -31.92 -22.39 -18.02
CA CYS A 21 -30.74 -23.01 -17.41
C CYS A 21 -31.06 -23.80 -16.13
N ASN A 22 -32.29 -23.73 -15.61
CA ASN A 22 -32.63 -24.33 -14.32
C ASN A 22 -32.44 -25.85 -14.33
N SER A 23 -32.92 -26.52 -15.39
CA SER A 23 -32.89 -27.97 -15.53
C SER A 23 -31.50 -28.58 -15.74
N SER A 24 -30.47 -27.76 -16.02
CA SER A 24 -29.08 -28.19 -16.14
C SER A 24 -28.21 -27.77 -14.95
N TYR A 25 -28.61 -26.75 -14.19
CA TYR A 25 -27.79 -26.16 -13.13
C TYR A 25 -28.29 -26.47 -11.71
N ARG A 26 -29.61 -26.59 -11.50
CA ARG A 26 -30.24 -26.91 -10.20
C ARG A 26 -31.05 -28.19 -10.29
N ILE A 27 -30.39 -29.27 -10.72
CA ILE A 27 -31.00 -30.59 -10.96
C ILE A 27 -31.53 -31.26 -9.69
N ASP A 28 -31.05 -30.83 -8.53
CA ASP A 28 -31.41 -31.35 -7.20
C ASP A 28 -32.70 -30.74 -6.66
N GLU A 29 -33.27 -29.75 -7.34
CA GLU A 29 -34.50 -29.06 -6.95
C GLU A 29 -35.56 -29.21 -8.06
N PRO A 30 -36.58 -30.07 -7.88
CA PRO A 30 -37.58 -30.34 -8.91
C PRO A 30 -38.43 -29.13 -9.33
N ASN A 31 -38.48 -28.10 -8.48
CA ASN A 31 -39.12 -26.81 -8.77
C ASN A 31 -38.28 -25.68 -8.18
N PRO A 32 -37.17 -25.31 -8.84
CA PRO A 32 -36.27 -24.28 -8.33
C PRO A 32 -36.97 -22.92 -8.42
N GLY A 33 -37.05 -22.18 -7.31
CA GLY A 33 -37.62 -20.82 -7.35
C GLY A 33 -36.80 -19.90 -8.24
N VAL A 34 -35.52 -19.72 -7.90
CA VAL A 34 -34.57 -18.83 -8.61
C VAL A 34 -34.53 -19.12 -10.11
N GLU A 35 -34.84 -18.13 -10.95
CA GLU A 35 -34.80 -18.30 -12.41
C GLU A 35 -33.41 -18.06 -13.01
N LEU A 36 -32.94 -19.04 -13.77
CA LEU A 36 -31.63 -19.07 -14.43
C LEU A 36 -31.76 -19.12 -15.94
N GLN A 37 -30.99 -18.32 -16.66
CA GLN A 37 -30.87 -18.37 -18.12
C GLN A 37 -29.43 -18.55 -18.55
N ASN A 38 -29.22 -18.96 -19.81
CA ASN A 38 -27.88 -19.00 -20.39
C ASN A 38 -27.30 -17.58 -20.40
N THR A 39 -26.05 -17.44 -19.97
CA THR A 39 -25.32 -16.17 -20.05
C THR A 39 -24.50 -16.09 -21.33
N SER A 40 -24.45 -14.89 -21.94
CA SER A 40 -23.49 -14.58 -23.01
C SER A 40 -22.23 -13.89 -22.49
N ASP A 41 -22.04 -13.86 -21.16
CA ASP A 41 -20.79 -13.37 -20.56
C ASP A 41 -19.60 -14.25 -20.95
N SER A 42 -18.40 -13.70 -20.78
CA SER A 42 -17.16 -14.46 -20.95
C SER A 42 -17.14 -15.64 -19.98
N GLY A 43 -16.88 -16.84 -20.51
CA GLY A 43 -16.94 -18.10 -19.74
C GLY A 43 -18.24 -18.89 -19.90
N GLY A 44 -19.31 -18.27 -20.41
CA GLY A 44 -20.60 -18.92 -20.62
C GLY A 44 -21.26 -19.40 -19.32
N GLY A 45 -22.12 -20.42 -19.41
CA GLY A 45 -22.84 -20.97 -18.26
C GLY A 45 -24.22 -20.34 -18.06
N CYS A 46 -24.61 -20.16 -16.80
CA CYS A 46 -25.91 -19.62 -16.42
C CYS A 46 -25.77 -18.32 -15.61
N ASN A 47 -26.74 -17.42 -15.72
CA ASN A 47 -26.92 -16.30 -14.80
C ASN A 47 -28.33 -16.30 -14.21
N VAL A 48 -28.49 -15.68 -13.04
CA VAL A 48 -29.79 -15.37 -12.44
C VAL A 48 -30.45 -14.23 -13.23
N GLY A 49 -31.73 -14.39 -13.54
CA GLY A 49 -32.57 -13.38 -14.18
C GLY A 49 -33.94 -13.32 -13.54
N TRP A 50 -34.85 -12.51 -14.11
CA TRP A 50 -36.21 -12.27 -13.58
C TRP A 50 -36.28 -11.81 -12.12
N ILE A 51 -35.16 -11.31 -11.60
CA ILE A 51 -34.98 -10.81 -10.25
C ILE A 51 -36.03 -9.74 -9.89
N ARG A 52 -36.57 -9.82 -8.67
CA ARG A 52 -37.58 -8.91 -8.12
C ARG A 52 -37.15 -8.29 -6.79
N ASN A 53 -37.72 -7.12 -6.48
CA ASN A 53 -37.50 -6.45 -5.21
C ASN A 53 -37.88 -7.36 -4.03
N GLY A 54 -37.00 -7.49 -3.05
CA GLY A 54 -37.21 -8.32 -1.85
C GLY A 54 -36.73 -9.76 -1.97
N GLU A 55 -36.25 -10.19 -3.15
CA GLU A 55 -35.60 -11.48 -3.32
C GLU A 55 -34.20 -11.50 -2.71
N TRP A 56 -33.70 -12.69 -2.40
CA TRP A 56 -32.35 -12.84 -1.89
C TRP A 56 -31.75 -14.21 -2.20
N LEU A 57 -30.41 -14.25 -2.26
CA LEU A 57 -29.60 -15.44 -2.51
C LEU A 57 -28.55 -15.55 -1.40
N ARG A 58 -28.44 -16.71 -0.74
CA ARG A 58 -27.42 -16.98 0.30
C ARG A 58 -26.36 -17.96 -0.17
N TYR A 59 -25.14 -17.68 0.26
CA TYR A 59 -23.95 -18.46 -0.05
C TYR A 59 -23.17 -18.71 1.24
N GLU A 60 -22.82 -19.96 1.50
CA GLU A 60 -21.87 -20.29 2.55
C GLU A 60 -20.44 -20.08 2.03
N VAL A 61 -19.64 -19.34 2.79
CA VAL A 61 -18.28 -18.97 2.44
C VAL A 61 -17.34 -19.37 3.58
N ILE A 62 -16.36 -20.21 3.25
CA ILE A 62 -15.29 -20.59 4.17
C ILE A 62 -14.11 -19.65 3.92
N ALA A 63 -13.90 -18.68 4.83
CA ALA A 63 -12.75 -17.78 4.73
C ALA A 63 -11.53 -18.39 5.45
N PRO A 64 -10.33 -18.35 4.84
CA PRO A 64 -9.14 -18.95 5.43
C PRO A 64 -8.62 -18.19 6.68
N GLN A 65 -9.00 -16.92 6.83
CA GLN A 65 -8.56 -16.03 7.90
C GLN A 65 -9.54 -14.86 8.05
N ALA A 66 -9.54 -14.19 9.22
CA ALA A 66 -10.38 -13.03 9.46
C ALA A 66 -9.81 -11.79 8.75
N PHE A 67 -10.48 -11.29 7.71
CA PHE A 67 -10.01 -10.18 6.87
C PHE A 67 -11.16 -9.28 6.41
N ARG A 68 -10.82 -8.07 5.94
CA ARG A 68 -11.72 -7.25 5.11
C ARG A 68 -11.68 -7.78 3.69
N TYR A 69 -12.85 -7.81 3.04
CA TYR A 69 -13.00 -8.33 1.69
C TYR A 69 -13.74 -7.34 0.81
N GLU A 70 -13.42 -7.39 -0.48
CA GLU A 70 -14.21 -6.74 -1.53
C GLU A 70 -15.07 -7.78 -2.24
N PHE A 71 -16.32 -7.44 -2.48
CA PHE A 71 -17.20 -8.22 -3.32
C PHE A 71 -17.23 -7.59 -4.71
N VAL A 72 -16.98 -8.39 -5.74
CA VAL A 72 -17.07 -7.94 -7.13
C VAL A 72 -18.24 -8.64 -7.77
N LEU A 73 -19.38 -7.95 -7.88
CA LEU A 73 -20.61 -8.48 -8.47
C LEU A 73 -20.56 -8.36 -9.99
N ARG A 74 -20.72 -9.47 -10.70
CA ARG A 74 -20.86 -9.49 -12.16
C ARG A 74 -22.34 -9.34 -12.54
N THR A 75 -22.71 -8.19 -13.09
CA THR A 75 -24.11 -7.81 -13.35
C THR A 75 -24.32 -7.24 -14.74
N ALA A 76 -25.54 -7.37 -15.26
CA ALA A 76 -25.99 -6.76 -16.51
C ALA A 76 -27.39 -6.18 -16.30
N ALA A 77 -27.70 -5.02 -16.85
CA ALA A 77 -28.91 -4.28 -16.48
C ALA A 77 -29.49 -3.48 -17.65
N THR A 78 -30.81 -3.31 -17.65
CA THR A 78 -31.54 -2.45 -18.60
C THR A 78 -32.08 -1.17 -17.95
N SER A 79 -32.01 -1.10 -16.63
CA SER A 79 -32.31 0.06 -15.80
C SER A 79 -31.43 0.00 -14.54
N ASN A 80 -31.30 1.10 -13.81
CA ASN A 80 -30.55 1.06 -12.54
C ASN A 80 -31.31 0.18 -11.54
N GLY A 81 -30.60 -0.76 -10.92
CA GLY A 81 -31.07 -1.52 -9.77
C GLY A 81 -30.24 -1.24 -8.53
N SER A 82 -30.52 -1.95 -7.45
CA SER A 82 -29.67 -1.94 -6.26
C SER A 82 -29.75 -3.22 -5.45
N VAL A 83 -28.67 -3.51 -4.75
CA VAL A 83 -28.55 -4.64 -3.82
C VAL A 83 -28.02 -4.17 -2.47
N ARG A 84 -28.16 -5.03 -1.46
CA ARG A 84 -27.38 -4.97 -0.21
C ARG A 84 -26.69 -6.29 0.00
N ILE A 85 -25.48 -6.25 0.54
CA ILE A 85 -24.76 -7.46 0.95
C ILE A 85 -24.87 -7.58 2.45
N ARG A 86 -25.32 -8.73 2.94
CA ARG A 86 -25.27 -9.07 4.37
C ARG A 86 -24.26 -10.17 4.60
N VAL A 87 -23.45 -10.01 5.63
CA VAL A 87 -22.53 -11.04 6.10
C VAL A 87 -22.94 -11.42 7.51
N THR A 88 -23.29 -12.68 7.71
CA THR A 88 -23.57 -13.26 9.03
C THR A 88 -22.43 -14.19 9.42
N ASN A 89 -21.86 -13.96 10.59
CA ASN A 89 -20.80 -14.78 11.17
C ASN A 89 -21.02 -14.93 12.69
N GLN A 90 -20.03 -15.46 13.41
CA GLN A 90 -20.13 -15.71 14.85
C GLN A 90 -20.31 -14.44 15.70
N LEU A 91 -20.02 -13.25 15.17
CA LEU A 91 -20.20 -11.96 15.84
C LEU A 91 -21.56 -11.31 15.52
N GLY A 92 -22.34 -11.87 14.60
CA GLY A 92 -23.64 -11.35 14.19
C GLY A 92 -23.71 -11.04 12.69
N THR A 93 -24.73 -10.27 12.30
CA THR A 93 -24.98 -9.86 10.91
C THR A 93 -24.60 -8.40 10.70
N VAL A 94 -23.78 -8.15 9.69
CA VAL A 94 -23.51 -6.80 9.15
C VAL A 94 -24.17 -6.67 7.79
N GLU A 95 -24.62 -5.46 7.45
CA GLU A 95 -25.27 -5.13 6.16
C GLU A 95 -24.60 -3.88 5.58
N THR A 96 -24.35 -3.88 4.28
CA THR A 96 -23.85 -2.70 3.57
C THR A 96 -24.92 -1.62 3.42
N ALA A 97 -24.51 -0.40 3.09
CA ALA A 97 -25.43 0.55 2.45
C ALA A 97 -25.96 -0.02 1.11
N SER A 98 -26.98 0.64 0.54
CA SER A 98 -27.49 0.32 -0.80
C SER A 98 -26.38 0.48 -1.85
N ILE A 99 -26.15 -0.58 -2.64
CA ILE A 99 -25.16 -0.64 -3.72
C ILE A 99 -25.92 -0.51 -5.03
N THR A 100 -25.61 0.54 -5.80
CA THR A 100 -26.22 0.75 -7.12
C THR A 100 -25.65 -0.23 -8.14
N ILE A 101 -26.55 -0.90 -8.88
CA ILE A 101 -26.23 -1.64 -10.09
C ILE A 101 -26.54 -0.74 -11.29
N PRO A 102 -25.53 -0.27 -12.04
CA PRO A 102 -25.74 0.68 -13.12
C PRO A 102 -26.39 0.01 -14.34
N ASN A 103 -27.23 0.77 -15.06
CA ASN A 103 -27.74 0.36 -16.37
C ASN A 103 -26.58 0.11 -17.35
N THR A 104 -26.47 -1.11 -17.87
CA THR A 104 -25.46 -1.50 -18.88
C THR A 104 -26.03 -1.55 -20.31
N ASN A 105 -27.27 -1.07 -20.48
CA ASN A 105 -28.02 -1.03 -21.73
C ASN A 105 -28.31 -2.41 -22.35
N GLY A 106 -28.43 -3.45 -21.52
CA GLY A 106 -28.80 -4.79 -22.01
C GLY A 106 -28.76 -5.87 -20.94
N TRP A 107 -29.67 -6.84 -21.04
CA TRP A 107 -29.77 -7.98 -20.12
C TRP A 107 -28.55 -8.91 -20.11
N GLN A 108 -27.66 -8.77 -21.10
CA GLN A 108 -26.46 -9.58 -21.27
C GLN A 108 -25.22 -8.72 -21.55
N ASN A 109 -25.29 -7.41 -21.26
CA ASN A 109 -24.13 -6.50 -21.31
C ASN A 109 -23.51 -6.44 -19.92
N TRP A 110 -22.40 -7.14 -19.71
CA TRP A 110 -21.90 -7.42 -18.36
C TRP A 110 -20.84 -6.42 -17.88
N THR A 111 -20.97 -5.96 -16.64
CA THR A 111 -19.99 -5.13 -15.92
C THR A 111 -19.71 -5.68 -14.52
N ASN A 112 -18.61 -5.22 -13.92
CA ASN A 112 -18.28 -5.50 -12.53
C ASN A 112 -18.71 -4.32 -11.65
N VAL A 113 -19.41 -4.60 -10.56
CA VAL A 113 -19.71 -3.65 -9.49
C VAL A 113 -18.90 -4.07 -8.27
N THR A 114 -17.89 -3.28 -7.92
CA THR A 114 -17.05 -3.52 -6.74
C THR A 114 -17.69 -2.89 -5.50
N VAL A 115 -17.78 -3.68 -4.44
CA VAL A 115 -18.33 -3.29 -3.14
C VAL A 115 -17.21 -3.36 -2.12
N SER A 116 -16.83 -2.19 -1.61
CA SER A 116 -15.82 -2.03 -0.57
C SER A 116 -16.46 -1.31 0.62
N ASP A 117 -16.94 -2.07 1.59
CA ASP A 117 -17.53 -1.54 2.83
C ASP A 117 -16.60 -1.92 4.01
N PRO A 118 -16.14 -0.94 4.82
CA PRO A 118 -15.17 -1.19 5.90
C PRO A 118 -15.71 -2.11 7.00
N ASN A 119 -17.03 -2.25 7.12
CA ASN A 119 -17.69 -3.10 8.11
C ASN A 119 -17.95 -4.53 7.60
N LEU A 120 -17.66 -4.80 6.32
CA LEU A 120 -17.89 -6.08 5.69
C LEU A 120 -16.69 -7.01 5.90
N SER A 121 -16.65 -7.64 7.08
CA SER A 121 -15.60 -8.60 7.46
C SER A 121 -16.09 -10.04 7.43
N LEU A 122 -15.31 -10.93 6.84
CA LEU A 122 -15.47 -12.37 7.05
C LEU A 122 -14.50 -12.81 8.17
N LEU A 123 -14.97 -13.67 9.06
CA LEU A 123 -14.12 -14.32 10.06
C LEU A 123 -13.53 -15.60 9.49
N ALA A 124 -12.40 -16.04 10.04
CA ALA A 124 -11.84 -17.35 9.70
C ALA A 124 -12.90 -18.45 9.93
N GLY A 125 -13.08 -19.34 8.97
CA GLY A 125 -14.11 -20.38 8.99
C GLY A 125 -15.40 -19.97 8.27
N SER A 126 -16.52 -20.53 8.70
CA SER A 126 -17.81 -20.38 8.01
C SER A 126 -18.44 -19.01 8.23
N ASN A 127 -18.91 -18.41 7.14
CA ASN A 127 -19.69 -17.18 7.07
C ASN A 127 -20.85 -17.41 6.10
N THR A 128 -21.97 -16.71 6.30
CA THR A 128 -23.06 -16.66 5.33
C THR A 128 -23.09 -15.29 4.66
N VAL A 129 -22.98 -15.27 3.34
CA VAL A 129 -23.15 -14.07 2.51
C VAL A 129 -24.55 -14.10 1.89
N GLU A 130 -25.35 -13.07 2.11
CA GLU A 130 -26.63 -12.86 1.44
C GLU A 130 -26.53 -11.67 0.48
N VAL A 131 -26.93 -11.90 -0.77
CA VAL A 131 -27.18 -10.83 -1.75
C VAL A 131 -28.68 -10.53 -1.72
N PHE A 132 -29.06 -9.42 -1.10
CA PHE A 132 -30.44 -8.97 -0.99
C PHE A 132 -30.76 -7.97 -2.10
N ILE A 133 -31.85 -8.20 -2.83
CA ILE A 133 -32.24 -7.39 -3.98
C ILE A 133 -33.17 -6.30 -3.47
N GLU A 134 -32.68 -5.06 -3.47
CA GLU A 134 -33.45 -3.90 -3.02
C GLU A 134 -34.28 -3.32 -4.15
N ASN A 135 -33.67 -3.11 -5.33
CA ASN A 135 -34.35 -2.70 -6.56
C ASN A 135 -33.93 -3.59 -7.73
N GLN A 136 -34.91 -4.15 -8.43
CA GLN A 136 -34.77 -4.97 -9.62
C GLN A 136 -34.27 -4.17 -10.83
N GLY A 137 -34.11 -4.84 -11.98
CA GLY A 137 -33.70 -4.21 -13.25
C GLY A 137 -32.39 -4.74 -13.82
N PHE A 138 -31.81 -5.74 -13.16
CA PHE A 138 -30.54 -6.37 -13.51
C PHE A 138 -30.61 -7.90 -13.46
N ASN A 139 -29.70 -8.53 -14.19
CA ASN A 139 -29.31 -9.92 -14.10
C ASN A 139 -28.01 -10.03 -13.28
N PHE A 140 -27.85 -11.15 -12.58
CA PHE A 140 -26.70 -11.43 -11.71
C PHE A 140 -26.01 -12.73 -12.15
N ASN A 141 -24.73 -12.69 -12.49
CA ASN A 141 -23.98 -13.87 -12.94
C ASN A 141 -23.28 -14.57 -11.76
N TYR A 142 -22.27 -13.91 -11.20
CA TYR A 142 -21.48 -14.40 -10.08
C TYR A 142 -20.99 -13.23 -9.22
N PHE A 143 -20.41 -13.54 -8.07
CA PHE A 143 -19.53 -12.61 -7.37
C PHE A 143 -18.17 -13.25 -7.12
N ASP A 144 -17.12 -12.45 -7.17
CA ASP A 144 -15.83 -12.79 -6.57
C ASP A 144 -15.76 -12.19 -5.18
N ILE A 145 -15.12 -12.91 -4.26
CA ILE A 145 -14.63 -12.33 -3.01
C ILE A 145 -13.12 -12.19 -3.16
N ARG A 146 -12.64 -10.96 -3.08
CA ARG A 146 -11.21 -10.66 -3.13
C ARG A 146 -10.79 -10.14 -1.78
N GLN A 147 -9.59 -10.49 -1.36
CA GLN A 147 -9.00 -9.82 -0.20
C GLN A 147 -9.02 -8.33 -0.48
N PHE A 148 -9.54 -7.53 0.44
CA PHE A 148 -9.40 -6.09 0.35
C PHE A 148 -7.91 -5.79 0.46
N VAL A 149 -7.32 -5.44 -0.68
CA VAL A 149 -6.01 -4.82 -0.74
C VAL A 149 -6.33 -3.33 -0.86
N PRO A 150 -6.15 -2.51 0.19
CA PRO A 150 -6.47 -1.11 0.08
C PRO A 150 -5.77 -0.52 -1.15
N THR A 151 -6.54 0.03 -2.07
CA THR A 151 -6.00 1.09 -2.93
C THR A 151 -5.62 2.20 -1.94
N PRO A 152 -4.34 2.61 -1.85
CA PRO A 152 -3.89 3.50 -0.77
C PRO A 152 -4.66 4.81 -0.87
N THR A 153 -5.73 4.91 -0.08
CA THR A 153 -6.50 6.11 0.20
C THR A 153 -6.05 6.48 1.59
N PRO A 154 -5.44 7.67 1.78
CA PRO A 154 -4.75 7.98 3.02
C PRO A 154 -5.75 8.00 4.17
N GLU A 155 -5.67 7.02 5.07
CA GLU A 155 -6.08 7.23 6.46
C GLU A 155 -5.30 8.44 7.00
N PRO A 156 -5.86 9.26 7.91
CA PRO A 156 -5.23 10.47 8.41
C PRO A 156 -3.91 10.08 9.07
N GLY A 157 -2.84 10.25 8.31
CA GLY A 157 -1.58 9.66 8.64
C GLY A 157 -0.98 10.28 9.88
N ILE A 158 -0.05 9.55 10.50
CA ILE A 158 0.87 10.06 11.53
C ILE A 158 1.76 11.23 11.02
N GLY A 159 1.47 11.75 9.83
CA GLY A 159 1.99 12.96 9.22
C GLY A 159 2.05 12.85 7.70
N GLU A 160 2.36 13.96 7.05
CA GLU A 160 2.64 14.00 5.62
C GLU A 160 4.16 14.08 5.40
N ILE A 161 4.68 13.26 4.48
CA ILE A 161 6.09 13.22 4.10
C ILE A 161 6.25 13.82 2.72
N LEU A 162 7.18 14.77 2.56
CA LEU A 162 7.64 15.18 1.25
C LEU A 162 8.71 14.19 0.76
N PHE A 163 8.49 13.57 -0.40
CA PHE A 163 9.45 12.69 -1.03
C PHE A 163 9.95 13.27 -2.36
N VAL A 164 11.21 13.68 -2.39
CA VAL A 164 11.86 14.32 -3.53
C VAL A 164 12.60 13.27 -4.36
N VAL A 165 12.24 13.15 -5.63
CA VAL A 165 12.72 12.10 -6.56
C VAL A 165 13.13 12.68 -7.91
N GLY A 166 13.99 11.98 -8.65
CA GLY A 166 14.36 12.39 -10.02
C GLY A 166 13.27 12.11 -11.07
N ASN A 167 12.36 11.17 -10.78
CA ASN A 167 11.28 10.80 -11.71
C ASN A 167 9.98 10.49 -10.95
N THR A 168 8.96 11.32 -11.17
CA THR A 168 7.65 11.20 -10.51
C THR A 168 6.79 10.07 -11.09
N ASN A 169 7.14 9.50 -12.24
CA ASN A 169 6.48 8.31 -12.77
C ASN A 169 6.93 7.05 -12.00
N MET A 170 6.20 6.72 -10.93
CA MET A 170 6.48 5.56 -10.08
C MET A 170 6.35 4.19 -10.77
N ASN A 171 5.79 4.12 -11.99
CA ASN A 171 5.74 2.90 -12.79
C ASN A 171 7.02 2.69 -13.63
N ALA A 172 7.90 3.69 -13.74
CA ALA A 172 9.14 3.57 -14.48
C ALA A 172 10.12 2.59 -13.81
N THR A 173 10.89 1.86 -14.62
CA THR A 173 11.95 0.96 -14.13
C THR A 173 13.05 1.70 -13.35
N SER A 174 13.29 2.97 -13.66
CA SER A 174 14.22 3.82 -12.91
C SER A 174 13.72 4.19 -11.51
N SER A 175 12.40 4.14 -11.26
CA SER A 175 11.77 4.55 -10.01
C SER A 175 11.44 3.37 -9.09
N ARG A 176 12.03 2.18 -9.30
CA ARG A 176 11.71 0.97 -8.50
C ARG A 176 12.03 1.12 -7.02
N SER A 177 13.19 1.68 -6.68
CA SER A 177 13.55 1.94 -5.28
C SER A 177 12.69 3.04 -4.68
N ASP A 178 12.46 4.13 -5.43
CA ASP A 178 11.60 5.22 -4.99
C ASP A 178 10.18 4.72 -4.68
N ARG A 179 9.60 3.92 -5.59
CA ARG A 179 8.31 3.26 -5.37
C ARG A 179 8.32 2.39 -4.13
N ALA A 180 9.36 1.57 -3.92
CA ALA A 180 9.45 0.71 -2.74
C ALA A 180 9.49 1.53 -1.43
N ILE A 181 10.20 2.67 -1.42
CA ILE A 181 10.20 3.58 -0.27
C ILE A 181 8.83 4.22 -0.05
N ARG A 182 8.21 4.75 -1.10
CA ARG A 182 6.85 5.30 -1.03
C ARG A 182 5.88 4.28 -0.46
N ASP A 183 5.84 3.07 -1.02
CA ASP A 183 4.94 2.00 -0.60
C ASP A 183 5.18 1.61 0.87
N ARG A 184 6.45 1.58 1.33
CA ARG A 184 6.77 1.33 2.74
C ARG A 184 6.25 2.43 3.65
N LEU A 185 6.42 3.70 3.27
CA LEU A 185 5.96 4.85 4.07
C LEU A 185 4.43 4.92 4.12
N GLU A 186 3.76 4.73 2.99
CA GLU A 186 2.29 4.67 2.90
C GLU A 186 1.73 3.49 3.69
N GLY A 187 2.35 2.31 3.59
CA GLY A 187 1.99 1.13 4.38
C GLY A 187 2.20 1.29 5.89
N ARG A 188 2.95 2.32 6.31
CA ARG A 188 3.14 2.73 7.71
C ARG A 188 2.22 3.87 8.14
N GLY A 189 1.28 4.26 7.29
CA GLY A 189 0.30 5.29 7.59
C GLY A 189 0.79 6.72 7.39
N TYR A 190 1.86 6.97 6.62
CA TYR A 190 2.18 8.33 6.19
C TYR A 190 1.47 8.68 4.88
N THR A 191 1.04 9.93 4.73
CA THR A 191 0.73 10.44 3.38
C THR A 191 2.03 10.86 2.71
N VAL A 192 2.29 10.45 1.46
CA VAL A 192 3.54 10.76 0.75
C VAL A 192 3.27 11.71 -0.43
N THR A 193 3.73 12.96 -0.30
CA THR A 193 3.74 13.92 -1.42
C THR A 193 5.01 13.70 -2.25
N ILE A 194 4.86 13.26 -3.50
CA ILE A 194 6.00 13.09 -4.41
C ILE A 194 6.22 14.38 -5.19
N VAL A 195 7.46 14.87 -5.22
CA VAL A 195 7.84 16.03 -6.03
C VAL A 195 9.12 15.73 -6.81
N GLY A 196 9.12 16.11 -8.09
CA GLY A 196 10.31 16.02 -8.94
C GLY A 196 11.39 17.00 -8.49
N ASP A 197 12.65 16.57 -8.51
CA ASP A 197 13.81 17.35 -8.10
C ASP A 197 13.86 18.80 -8.65
N SER A 198 13.59 18.98 -9.93
CA SER A 198 13.54 20.25 -10.66
C SER A 198 12.37 21.13 -10.22
N ALA A 199 11.21 20.51 -9.97
CA ALA A 199 10.00 21.19 -9.51
C ALA A 199 10.03 21.53 -8.01
N SER A 200 10.84 20.83 -7.22
CA SER A 200 10.87 20.98 -5.77
C SER A 200 11.28 22.38 -5.31
N GLN A 201 10.73 22.83 -4.18
CA GLN A 201 11.00 24.12 -3.56
C GLN A 201 11.14 23.96 -2.04
N THR A 202 11.84 24.89 -1.38
CA THR A 202 11.97 24.88 0.09
C THR A 202 10.62 24.88 0.81
N SER A 203 9.62 25.57 0.26
CA SER A 203 8.26 25.66 0.80
C SER A 203 7.50 24.34 0.79
N ASP A 204 7.90 23.35 -0.02
CA ASP A 204 7.23 22.05 -0.07
C ASP A 204 7.37 21.28 1.25
N ALA A 205 8.35 21.64 2.09
CA ALA A 205 8.53 21.09 3.42
C ALA A 205 7.50 21.61 4.44
N ASN A 206 6.77 22.70 4.14
CA ASN A 206 5.82 23.27 5.09
C ASN A 206 4.68 22.29 5.39
N GLY A 207 4.39 22.09 6.68
CA GLY A 207 3.36 21.15 7.13
C GLY A 207 3.74 19.68 7.07
N LYS A 208 4.95 19.34 6.60
CA LYS A 208 5.43 17.96 6.55
C LYS A 208 6.08 17.56 7.87
N VAL A 209 5.98 16.28 8.23
CA VAL A 209 6.68 15.71 9.39
C VAL A 209 8.09 15.22 9.04
N LEU A 210 8.34 14.98 7.75
CA LEU A 210 9.63 14.52 7.25
C LEU A 210 9.82 14.95 5.79
N VAL A 211 11.05 15.29 5.43
CA VAL A 211 11.51 15.34 4.04
C VAL A 211 12.41 14.15 3.77
N VAL A 212 12.15 13.45 2.68
CA VAL A 212 12.93 12.32 2.20
C VAL A 212 13.50 12.68 0.83
N ILE A 213 14.82 12.53 0.64
CA ILE A 213 15.51 12.92 -0.60
C ILE A 213 16.22 11.71 -1.19
N SER A 214 15.76 11.29 -2.38
CA SER A 214 16.31 10.14 -3.08
C SER A 214 17.62 10.44 -3.81
N SER A 215 18.47 9.43 -3.98
CA SER A 215 19.62 9.47 -4.91
C SER A 215 19.23 9.58 -6.38
N THR A 216 17.95 9.34 -6.71
CA THR A 216 17.50 9.50 -8.10
C THR A 216 17.45 10.96 -8.53
N VAL A 217 17.48 11.90 -7.57
CA VAL A 217 17.49 13.35 -7.85
C VAL A 217 18.78 13.78 -8.52
N GLY A 218 18.71 14.79 -9.38
CA GLY A 218 19.88 15.58 -9.74
C GLY A 218 20.28 16.47 -8.57
N SER A 219 21.46 16.26 -7.99
CA SER A 219 21.97 17.10 -6.89
C SER A 219 22.03 18.58 -7.27
N SER A 220 22.31 18.90 -8.53
CA SER A 220 22.27 20.25 -9.08
C SER A 220 20.86 20.86 -9.16
N ASN A 221 19.80 20.06 -9.17
CA ASN A 221 18.42 20.54 -9.13
C ASN A 221 17.99 20.85 -7.69
N VAL A 222 18.37 20.00 -6.73
CA VAL A 222 17.97 20.13 -5.32
C VAL A 222 18.86 21.13 -4.57
N ARG A 223 20.17 21.10 -4.79
CA ARG A 223 21.19 21.94 -4.13
C ARG A 223 20.97 22.01 -2.62
N ASN A 224 20.61 23.19 -2.11
CA ASN A 224 20.46 23.49 -0.69
C ASN A 224 19.00 23.74 -0.28
N LYS A 225 18.01 23.46 -1.14
CA LYS A 225 16.59 23.78 -0.90
C LYS A 225 16.10 23.29 0.47
N PHE A 226 16.52 22.10 0.88
CA PHE A 226 16.07 21.46 2.13
C PHE A 226 17.08 21.54 3.28
N ARG A 227 18.20 22.27 3.11
CA ARG A 227 19.23 22.37 4.16
C ARG A 227 18.70 23.03 5.44
N ASN A 228 18.02 24.16 5.27
CA ASN A 228 17.64 25.06 6.36
C ASN A 228 16.20 24.86 6.86
N VAL A 229 15.48 23.84 6.37
CA VAL A 229 14.07 23.62 6.78
C VAL A 229 14.00 23.13 8.23
N ASN A 230 13.03 23.59 9.00
CA ASN A 230 12.81 23.15 10.39
C ASN A 230 12.06 21.81 10.49
N VAL A 231 12.07 21.03 9.40
CA VAL A 231 11.49 19.69 9.30
C VAL A 231 12.64 18.68 9.25
N PRO A 232 12.55 17.51 9.91
CA PRO A 232 13.53 16.45 9.80
C PRO A 232 13.80 16.07 8.34
N VAL A 233 15.04 15.63 8.04
CA VAL A 233 15.42 15.21 6.68
C VAL A 233 16.15 13.87 6.72
N ILE A 234 15.70 12.90 5.90
CA ILE A 234 16.47 11.71 5.52
C ILE A 234 16.97 11.91 4.08
N VAL A 235 18.26 11.76 3.86
CA VAL A 235 18.89 11.89 2.53
C VAL A 235 19.80 10.70 2.26
N TRP A 236 19.73 10.17 1.04
CA TRP A 236 20.67 9.14 0.56
C TRP A 236 21.31 9.48 -0.80
N GLU A 237 21.11 10.70 -1.29
CA GLU A 237 21.93 11.25 -2.37
C GLU A 237 23.27 11.72 -1.80
N GLN A 238 24.34 10.98 -2.09
CA GLN A 238 25.67 11.27 -1.56
C GLN A 238 26.19 12.66 -1.96
N ALA A 239 25.90 13.11 -3.19
CA ALA A 239 26.35 14.42 -3.69
C ALA A 239 25.54 15.60 -3.11
N LEU A 240 24.55 15.34 -2.25
CA LEU A 240 23.85 16.37 -1.49
C LEU A 240 24.35 16.46 -0.04
N LEU A 241 25.14 15.52 0.45
CA LEU A 241 25.55 15.51 1.86
C LEU A 241 26.38 16.74 2.25
N ASP A 242 27.26 17.22 1.38
CA ASP A 242 28.02 18.46 1.58
C ASP A 242 27.14 19.71 1.41
N ASN A 243 26.20 19.67 0.45
CA ASN A 243 25.27 20.76 0.19
C ASN A 243 24.34 20.99 1.39
N MET A 244 23.96 19.90 2.07
CA MET A 244 23.23 19.85 3.34
C MET A 244 24.11 20.13 4.56
N ARG A 245 25.43 20.28 4.36
CA ARG A 245 26.48 20.47 5.38
C ARG A 245 26.66 19.28 6.33
N MET A 246 26.13 18.11 5.99
CA MET A 246 26.24 16.90 6.80
C MET A 246 27.63 16.26 6.72
N THR A 247 28.37 16.53 5.64
CA THR A 247 29.77 16.16 5.42
C THR A 247 30.60 17.39 4.98
N GLY A 248 31.92 17.23 4.92
CA GLY A 248 32.81 18.21 4.28
C GLY A 248 32.71 18.15 2.74
N ASN A 249 33.25 19.17 2.06
CA ASN A 249 33.22 19.29 0.58
C ASN A 249 34.50 18.78 -0.11
N ASN A 250 35.47 18.25 0.63
CA ASN A 250 36.64 17.62 0.01
C ASN A 250 36.26 16.27 -0.60
N SER A 251 36.94 15.90 -1.70
CA SER A 251 36.84 14.57 -2.30
C SER A 251 37.03 13.49 -1.25
N GLY A 252 36.15 12.48 -1.24
CA GLY A 252 36.18 11.36 -0.30
C GLY A 252 35.37 11.55 1.00
N ASN A 253 34.89 12.76 1.29
CA ASN A 253 33.99 12.98 2.45
C ASN A 253 32.58 12.40 2.24
N HIS A 254 32.21 12.11 1.00
CA HIS A 254 30.96 11.48 0.62
C HIS A 254 31.20 10.77 -0.72
N GLY A 255 30.42 9.74 -0.99
CA GLY A 255 30.62 8.92 -2.17
C GLY A 255 29.73 7.70 -2.20
N THR A 256 30.05 6.79 -3.09
CA THR A 256 29.46 5.45 -3.13
C THR A 256 30.54 4.38 -3.06
N ASP A 257 30.18 3.24 -2.48
CA ASP A 257 30.90 1.98 -2.63
C ASP A 257 30.00 0.96 -3.31
N SER A 258 30.57 0.20 -4.23
CA SER A 258 29.82 -0.77 -5.05
C SER A 258 30.03 -2.19 -4.56
N ALA A 259 29.12 -3.07 -4.97
CA ALA A 259 29.14 -4.49 -4.63
C ALA A 259 28.94 -4.82 -3.14
N GLU A 260 28.30 -3.93 -2.39
CA GLU A 260 27.98 -4.08 -0.97
C GLU A 260 26.72 -4.93 -0.75
N ASN A 261 26.70 -5.72 0.33
CA ASN A 261 25.47 -6.38 0.78
C ASN A 261 25.20 -6.32 2.28
N SER A 262 26.19 -5.83 3.02
CA SER A 262 26.21 -5.80 4.47
C SER A 262 26.80 -4.47 4.94
N ILE A 263 26.48 -4.10 6.17
CA ILE A 263 27.02 -2.91 6.85
C ILE A 263 27.54 -3.35 8.21
N ASN A 264 28.51 -2.62 8.76
CA ASN A 264 29.01 -2.87 10.11
C ASN A 264 28.32 -1.93 11.10
N ILE A 265 27.50 -2.46 12.00
CA ILE A 265 26.84 -1.70 13.06
C ILE A 265 27.88 -1.37 14.15
N VAL A 266 28.13 -0.08 14.38
CA VAL A 266 29.13 0.40 15.34
C VAL A 266 28.52 1.05 16.58
N ASN A 267 27.22 1.34 16.56
CA ASN A 267 26.49 1.91 17.69
C ASN A 267 25.11 1.25 17.80
N ASN A 268 25.07 0.03 18.33
CA ASN A 268 23.86 -0.79 18.45
C ASN A 268 22.92 -0.37 19.59
N THR A 269 23.37 0.50 20.50
CA THR A 269 22.54 0.97 21.63
C THR A 269 21.61 2.12 21.22
N HIS A 270 21.90 2.79 20.11
CA HIS A 270 21.07 3.88 19.60
C HIS A 270 19.84 3.35 18.84
N PRO A 271 18.65 3.97 18.98
CA PRO A 271 17.42 3.50 18.31
C PRO A 271 17.54 3.32 16.79
N LEU A 272 18.36 4.15 16.13
CA LEU A 272 18.66 4.04 14.69
C LEU A 272 19.29 2.70 14.27
N ALA A 273 19.85 1.92 15.19
CA ALA A 273 20.35 0.59 14.90
C ALA A 273 19.24 -0.47 14.81
N ALA A 274 17.98 -0.10 15.06
CA ALA A 274 16.82 -0.98 14.96
C ALA A 274 16.91 -2.25 15.83
N GLY A 275 17.63 -2.19 16.96
CA GLY A 275 17.88 -3.33 17.84
C GLY A 275 18.86 -4.38 17.29
N LEU A 276 19.50 -4.10 16.15
CA LEU A 276 20.48 -5.01 15.55
C LEU A 276 21.79 -4.98 16.34
N SER A 277 22.39 -6.15 16.55
CA SER A 277 23.67 -6.29 17.24
C SER A 277 24.82 -5.59 16.51
N SER A 278 25.84 -5.17 17.26
CA SER A 278 27.09 -4.66 16.69
C SER A 278 27.77 -5.69 15.80
N GLY A 279 28.44 -5.25 14.73
CA GLY A 279 29.12 -6.12 13.78
C GLY A 279 28.47 -6.14 12.40
N LEU A 280 28.91 -7.08 11.57
CA LEU A 280 28.49 -7.20 10.17
C LEU A 280 27.05 -7.71 10.06
N VAL A 281 26.19 -6.91 9.44
CA VAL A 281 24.77 -7.23 9.22
C VAL A 281 24.45 -7.14 7.73
N ARG A 282 23.92 -8.23 7.16
CA ARG A 282 23.38 -8.22 5.79
C ARG A 282 22.09 -7.42 5.73
N VAL A 283 22.00 -6.47 4.80
CA VAL A 283 20.87 -5.53 4.66
C VAL A 283 20.17 -5.58 3.29
N VAL A 284 20.76 -6.27 2.31
CA VAL A 284 20.16 -6.48 0.99
C VAL A 284 20.29 -7.93 0.53
N THR A 285 19.38 -8.35 -0.33
CA THR A 285 19.33 -9.72 -0.87
C THR A 285 20.40 -9.98 -1.93
N ASN A 286 20.82 -8.96 -2.69
CA ASN A 286 21.89 -9.02 -3.69
C ASN A 286 22.84 -7.83 -3.52
N ASN A 287 24.06 -7.96 -4.01
CA ASN A 287 25.03 -6.86 -3.98
C ASN A 287 24.48 -5.60 -4.66
N ARG A 288 24.70 -4.45 -4.04
CA ARG A 288 24.21 -3.12 -4.43
C ARG A 288 25.30 -2.07 -4.21
N THR A 289 25.00 -0.87 -4.67
CA THR A 289 25.82 0.32 -4.42
C THR A 289 25.26 1.01 -3.19
N PHE A 290 26.12 1.36 -2.23
CA PHE A 290 25.74 2.10 -1.03
C PHE A 290 26.34 3.49 -1.05
N SER A 291 25.52 4.49 -0.69
CA SER A 291 25.97 5.85 -0.39
C SER A 291 26.65 5.88 0.98
N TYR A 292 27.72 6.67 1.10
CA TYR A 292 28.39 6.93 2.38
C TYR A 292 28.71 8.40 2.57
N GLY A 293 28.94 8.77 3.82
CA GLY A 293 29.47 10.07 4.23
C GLY A 293 30.50 9.96 5.35
N GLN A 294 31.29 11.02 5.51
CA GLN A 294 32.23 11.24 6.61
C GLN A 294 31.73 12.43 7.43
N PRO A 295 30.81 12.20 8.40
CA PRO A 295 30.33 13.26 9.25
C PRO A 295 31.40 13.68 10.27
N ASN A 296 31.22 14.86 10.88
CA ASN A 296 32.12 15.33 11.93
C ASN A 296 31.87 14.60 13.27
N ASN A 297 32.56 15.01 14.34
CA ASN A 297 32.45 14.37 15.65
C ASN A 297 31.13 14.63 16.38
N ASN A 298 30.33 15.60 15.93
CA ASN A 298 29.03 15.91 16.53
C ASN A 298 27.91 15.01 16.01
N ALA A 299 28.19 14.16 15.02
CA ALA A 299 27.21 13.24 14.48
C ALA A 299 27.09 11.96 15.32
N ILE A 300 25.87 11.47 15.41
CA ILE A 300 25.55 10.11 15.84
C ILE A 300 25.96 9.17 14.70
N LYS A 301 26.90 8.27 14.97
CA LYS A 301 27.48 7.34 14.00
C LYS A 301 26.93 5.94 14.24
N ILE A 302 26.16 5.39 13.31
CA ILE A 302 25.40 4.14 13.53
C ILE A 302 26.04 2.95 12.83
N ALA A 303 26.40 3.11 11.56
CA ALA A 303 26.96 2.02 10.76
C ALA A 303 27.99 2.52 9.75
N THR A 304 28.94 1.66 9.41
CA THR A 304 29.95 1.88 8.37
C THR A 304 29.86 0.86 7.26
N ILE A 305 30.56 1.11 6.16
CA ILE A 305 30.98 0.05 5.24
C ILE A 305 31.82 -0.97 6.02
N ASP A 306 31.67 -2.27 5.70
CA ASP A 306 32.32 -3.40 6.39
C ASP A 306 33.82 -3.18 6.59
N ASN A 307 34.52 -2.82 5.50
CA ASN A 307 35.98 -2.69 5.47
C ASN A 307 36.47 -1.24 5.48
N ASN A 308 35.64 -0.28 5.91
CA ASN A 308 36.05 1.12 6.02
C ASN A 308 35.36 1.84 7.17
N SER A 309 36.05 1.93 8.30
CA SER A 309 35.54 2.58 9.53
C SER A 309 35.34 4.09 9.44
N SER A 310 35.84 4.73 8.37
CA SER A 310 35.68 6.16 8.15
C SER A 310 34.53 6.50 7.20
N ARG A 311 33.90 5.50 6.56
CA ARG A 311 32.76 5.69 5.64
C ARG A 311 31.47 5.25 6.29
N TYR A 312 30.72 6.21 6.81
CA TYR A 312 29.46 5.96 7.49
C TYR A 312 28.31 5.89 6.50
N VAL A 313 27.53 4.83 6.61
CA VAL A 313 26.39 4.52 5.74
C VAL A 313 25.06 4.81 6.46
N ILE A 314 25.09 4.87 7.79
CA ILE A 314 24.01 5.42 8.61
C ILE A 314 24.64 6.32 9.65
N PHE A 315 24.27 7.60 9.61
CA PHE A 315 24.68 8.60 10.58
C PHE A 315 23.62 9.70 10.68
N ALA A 316 23.64 10.45 11.78
CA ALA A 316 22.63 11.47 12.02
C ALA A 316 23.15 12.65 12.84
N TYR A 317 22.42 13.76 12.79
CA TYR A 317 22.58 14.91 13.68
C TYR A 317 21.26 15.16 14.40
N GLU A 318 21.32 15.34 15.72
CA GLU A 318 20.19 15.85 16.50
C GLU A 318 19.91 17.32 16.18
N THR A 319 18.69 17.78 16.46
CA THR A 319 18.36 19.20 16.36
C THR A 319 19.33 20.04 17.19
N GLY A 320 19.90 21.08 16.59
CA GLY A 320 20.89 21.96 17.21
C GLY A 320 22.33 21.47 17.17
N ALA A 321 22.60 20.21 16.80
CA ALA A 321 23.96 19.70 16.68
C ALA A 321 24.72 20.41 15.54
N GLN A 322 25.97 20.82 15.82
CA GLN A 322 26.78 21.55 14.85
C GLN A 322 27.27 20.62 13.71
N MET A 323 26.82 20.90 12.50
CA MET A 323 27.28 20.29 11.27
C MET A 323 28.46 21.07 10.66
N PHE A 324 28.83 20.82 9.40
CA PHE A 324 29.96 21.51 8.78
C PHE A 324 29.67 23.00 8.51
N ASN A 325 30.74 23.79 8.46
CA ASN A 325 30.69 25.23 8.15
C ASN A 325 29.80 26.05 9.11
N GLY A 326 29.77 25.66 10.38
CA GLY A 326 29.08 26.41 11.45
C GLY A 326 27.56 26.30 11.44
N LEU A 327 26.96 25.49 10.56
CA LEU A 327 25.51 25.29 10.55
C LEU A 327 25.11 24.31 11.65
N ASN A 328 24.24 24.75 12.57
CA ASN A 328 23.55 23.83 13.47
C ASN A 328 22.36 23.20 12.75
N ALA A 329 22.13 21.90 12.95
CA ALA A 329 21.02 21.17 12.34
C ALA A 329 19.66 21.80 12.75
N PRO A 330 18.88 22.37 11.82
CA PRO A 330 17.61 23.04 12.16
C PRO A 330 16.54 22.08 12.71
N ALA A 331 16.61 20.82 12.28
CA ALA A 331 15.89 19.68 12.81
C ALA A 331 16.77 18.44 12.58
N ARG A 332 16.34 17.26 13.04
CA ARG A 332 17.07 16.00 12.82
C ARG A 332 17.47 15.80 11.36
N ARG A 333 18.68 15.30 11.14
CA ARG A 333 19.25 15.00 9.81
C ARG A 333 19.78 13.59 9.81
N VAL A 334 19.43 12.77 8.83
CA VAL A 334 19.90 11.39 8.70
C VAL A 334 20.50 11.19 7.31
N GLY A 335 21.76 10.74 7.27
CA GLY A 335 22.38 10.17 6.08
C GLY A 335 22.12 8.67 6.07
N PHE A 336 21.64 8.14 4.95
CA PHE A 336 21.25 6.73 4.84
C PHE A 336 21.85 6.10 3.57
N PHE A 337 22.07 4.79 3.61
CA PHE A 337 22.98 4.10 2.68
C PHE A 337 22.43 3.81 1.28
N LEU A 338 21.16 4.12 1.03
CA LEU A 338 20.49 3.73 -0.20
C LEU A 338 21.10 4.43 -1.43
N GLU A 339 20.86 3.82 -2.58
CA GLU A 339 21.15 4.35 -3.90
C GLU A 339 19.97 3.95 -4.82
N ASN A 340 20.00 4.33 -6.10
CA ASN A 340 18.93 4.25 -7.08
C ASN A 340 18.27 2.87 -7.17
N ARG A 341 19.00 1.79 -6.89
CA ARG A 341 18.49 0.40 -6.97
C ARG A 341 18.61 -0.39 -5.67
N THR A 342 18.84 0.28 -4.55
CA THR A 342 19.09 -0.40 -3.27
C THR A 342 17.79 -0.78 -2.56
N ALA A 343 16.80 0.12 -2.50
CA ALA A 343 15.57 -0.12 -1.74
C ALA A 343 14.75 -1.31 -2.27
N GLU A 344 14.77 -1.55 -3.58
CA GLU A 344 14.10 -2.72 -4.20
C GLU A 344 14.67 -4.09 -3.76
N ARG A 345 15.79 -4.11 -3.02
CA ARG A 345 16.45 -5.33 -2.53
C ARG A 345 16.69 -5.37 -1.04
N LEU A 346 16.19 -4.41 -0.26
CA LEU A 346 16.30 -4.48 1.19
C LEU A 346 15.69 -5.79 1.70
N ASN A 347 16.40 -6.45 2.61
CA ASN A 347 15.85 -7.54 3.41
C ASN A 347 15.21 -6.95 4.69
N ASP A 348 14.75 -7.82 5.59
CA ASP A 348 14.08 -7.39 6.83
C ASP A 348 14.96 -6.49 7.71
N ASN A 349 16.28 -6.75 7.79
CA ASN A 349 17.21 -5.88 8.53
C ASN A 349 17.31 -4.50 7.87
N GLY A 350 17.43 -4.45 6.55
CA GLY A 350 17.48 -3.20 5.79
C GLY A 350 16.21 -2.36 5.96
N TRP A 351 15.04 -3.01 5.92
CA TRP A 351 13.76 -2.35 6.20
C TRP A 351 13.63 -1.90 7.66
N SER A 352 14.09 -2.69 8.62
CA SER A 352 14.07 -2.32 10.04
C SER A 352 14.92 -1.07 10.31
N LEU A 353 16.09 -0.97 9.68
CA LEU A 353 16.95 0.20 9.77
C LEU A 353 16.31 1.45 9.14
N PHE A 354 15.68 1.29 7.97
CA PHE A 354 14.95 2.40 7.34
C PHE A 354 13.80 2.87 8.23
N ASP A 355 13.06 1.93 8.82
CA ASP A 355 11.95 2.27 9.67
C ASP A 355 12.37 2.96 10.97
N ALA A 356 13.47 2.51 11.57
CA ALA A 356 14.10 3.16 12.71
C ALA A 356 14.59 4.58 12.36
N ALA A 357 15.12 4.79 11.15
CA ALA A 357 15.50 6.12 10.66
C ALA A 357 14.31 7.07 10.56
N VAL A 358 13.18 6.59 10.02
CA VAL A 358 11.94 7.36 9.94
C VAL A 358 11.42 7.68 11.35
N ASN A 359 11.29 6.68 12.23
CA ASN A 359 10.80 6.85 13.61
C ASN A 359 11.64 7.84 14.40
N TRP A 360 12.96 7.65 14.39
CA TRP A 360 13.86 8.55 15.09
C TRP A 360 13.80 9.97 14.52
N ALA A 361 13.74 10.13 13.19
CA ALA A 361 13.63 11.45 12.58
C ALA A 361 12.33 12.17 12.96
N THR A 362 11.18 11.46 12.96
CA THR A 362 9.86 12.04 13.26
C THR A 362 9.52 12.10 14.75
N GLY A 363 10.26 11.39 15.61
CA GLY A 363 9.99 11.30 17.04
C GLY A 363 8.89 10.30 17.43
N ASN A 364 8.65 9.29 16.58
CA ASN A 364 7.67 8.21 16.80
C ASN A 364 8.28 6.95 17.42
#